data_AF-A0A177H9D6-F1
#
_entry.id   AF-A0A177H9D6-F1
#
_cell.length_a   1.000
_cell.length_b   1.000
_cell.length_c   1.000
_cell.angle_alpha   90.00
_cell.angle_beta   90.00
_cell.angle_gamma   90.00
#
_symmetry.space_group_name_H-M   'P 1'
#
loop_
_entity.id
_entity.type
_entity.pdbx_description
1 polymer ?
#
loop_
_entity_poly.entity_id
_entity_poly.type
_entity_poly.pdbx_seq_one_letter_code
_entity_poly.pdbx_strand_id
1 'polypeptide(L)' 'MSIHDELCACFQSYDPQVFQDLHHEDFMMVRELELSTRDEHCEIINELAVKPDWDWHLKAEVVHENAFCIE' A
#
# COMPACT_ATOMS: atom_id res chain seq x y z
N MET A 1 7.02 -13.18 -1.25
CA MET A 1 7.22 -12.63 0.12
C MET A 1 5.87 -12.06 0.56
N SER A 2 5.61 -11.82 1.85
CA SER A 2 4.30 -11.28 2.26
C SER A 2 4.08 -9.89 1.63
N ILE A 3 2.91 -9.62 1.07
CA ILE A 3 2.56 -8.29 0.53
C ILE A 3 2.60 -7.24 1.65
N HIS A 4 2.26 -7.64 2.88
CA HIS A 4 2.39 -6.76 4.03
C HIS A 4 3.85 -6.37 4.29
N ASP A 5 4.76 -7.34 4.24
CA ASP A 5 6.18 -7.06 4.47
C ASP A 5 6.77 -6.19 3.36
N GLU A 6 6.37 -6.43 2.11
CA GLU A 6 6.74 -5.61 0.95
C GLU A 6 6.23 -4.17 1.06
N LEU A 7 4.96 -4.00 1.45
CA LEU A 7 4.38 -2.68 1.71
C LEU A 7 5.11 -2.00 2.88
N CYS A 8 5.30 -2.67 4.01
CA CYS A 8 6.00 -2.10 5.16
C CYS A 8 7.44 -1.68 4.80
N ALA A 9 8.16 -2.49 4.01
CA ALA A 9 9.50 -2.16 3.53
C ALA A 9 9.47 -0.94 2.59
N CYS A 10 8.50 -0.85 1.68
CA CYS A 10 8.32 0.30 0.80
C CYS A 10 8.25 1.61 1.60
N PHE A 11 7.55 1.63 2.74
CA PHE A 11 7.38 2.87 3.53
C PHE A 11 8.56 3.22 4.46
N GLN A 12 9.53 2.33 4.66
CA GLN A 12 10.77 2.68 5.36
C GLN A 12 11.61 3.71 4.58
N SER A 13 11.52 3.66 3.25
CA SER A 13 12.13 4.61 2.33
C SER A 13 11.18 4.82 1.15
N TYR A 14 10.08 5.53 1.40
CA TYR A 14 8.97 5.65 0.47
C TYR A 14 9.41 6.06 -0.94
N ASP A 15 9.11 5.19 -1.90
CA ASP A 15 9.27 5.42 -3.34
C ASP A 15 7.90 5.23 -4.02
N PRO A 16 7.34 6.30 -4.62
CA PRO A 16 6.06 6.24 -5.35
C PRO A 16 5.98 5.14 -6.41
N GLN A 17 7.07 4.89 -7.14
CA GLN A 17 7.06 3.91 -8.22
C GLN A 17 7.03 2.49 -7.65
N VAL A 18 7.83 2.23 -6.61
CA VAL A 18 7.82 0.94 -5.91
C VAL A 18 6.43 0.66 -5.33
N PHE A 19 5.80 1.67 -4.72
CA PHE A 19 4.43 1.52 -4.21
C PHE A 19 3.44 1.17 -5.31
N GLN A 20 3.51 1.85 -6.46
CA GLN A 20 2.63 1.58 -7.60
C GLN A 20 2.85 0.17 -8.16
N ASP A 21 4.10 -0.29 -8.25
CA ASP A 21 4.47 -1.60 -8.80
C ASP A 21 4.03 -2.78 -7.90
N LEU A 22 3.79 -2.54 -6.60
CA LEU A 22 3.19 -3.52 -5.69
C LEU A 22 1.70 -3.81 -5.99
N HIS A 23 1.08 -3.00 -6.85
CA HIS A 23 -0.33 -3.13 -7.20
C HIS A 23 -0.49 -3.56 -8.66
N HIS A 24 -1.36 -4.54 -8.90
CA HIS A 24 -1.76 -4.92 -10.25
C HIS A 24 -2.35 -3.71 -11.01
N GLU A 25 -2.21 -3.67 -12.34
CA GLU A 25 -2.70 -2.54 -13.16
C GLU A 25 -4.21 -2.30 -13.00
N ASP A 26 -4.99 -3.36 -12.85
CA ASP A 26 -6.44 -3.32 -12.59
C ASP A 26 -6.80 -3.18 -11.10
N PHE A 27 -5.85 -2.82 -10.23
CA PHE A 27 -6.14 -2.65 -8.82
C PHE A 27 -7.16 -1.52 -8.59
N MET A 28 -8.12 -1.79 -7.70
CA MET A 28 -9.14 -0.83 -7.27
C MET A 28 -9.19 -0.82 -5.75
N MET A 29 -9.21 0.37 -5.17
CA MET A 29 -9.28 0.56 -3.73
C MET A 29 -10.70 0.98 -3.33
N VAL A 30 -11.31 0.17 -2.46
CA VAL A 30 -12.62 0.44 -1.87
C VAL A 30 -12.40 1.07 -0.49
N ARG A 31 -12.94 2.26 -0.28
CA ARG A 31 -13.01 2.92 1.04
C ARG A 31 -14.45 3.32 1.33
N GLU A 32 -15.07 2.63 2.28
CA GLU A 32 -16.47 2.83 2.66
C GLU A 32 -17.45 2.75 1.46
N LEU A 33 -17.86 3.89 0.91
CA LEU A 33 -18.76 4.01 -0.25
C LEU A 33 -18.04 4.47 -1.52
N GLU A 34 -16.74 4.69 -1.45
CA GLU A 34 -15.92 5.19 -2.54
C GLU A 34 -15.09 4.06 -3.16
N LEU A 35 -14.96 4.12 -4.48
CA LEU A 35 -14.12 3.24 -5.29
C LEU A 35 -13.15 4.13 -6.05
N SER A 36 -11.85 3.90 -5.85
CA SER A 36 -10.79 4.61 -6.53
C SER A 36 -9.95 3.65 -7.37
N THR A 37 -9.48 4.16 -8.49
CA THR A 37 -8.51 3.46 -9.37
C THR A 37 -7.15 3.36 -8.69
N ARG A 38 -6.28 2.47 -9.19
CA ARG A 38 -4.88 2.37 -8.73
C ARG A 38 -4.17 3.72 -8.74
N ASP A 39 -4.32 4.49 -9.80
CA ASP A 39 -3.59 5.74 -9.96
C ASP A 39 -4.07 6.80 -8.95
N GLU A 40 -5.39 6.93 -8.76
CA GLU A 40 -5.98 7.78 -7.72
C GLU A 40 -5.54 7.35 -6.31
N HIS A 41 -5.48 6.04 -6.05
CA HIS A 41 -4.97 5.51 -4.80
C HIS A 41 -3.50 5.90 -4.58
N CYS A 42 -2.65 5.73 -5.59
CA CYS A 42 -1.23 6.10 -5.51
C CYS A 42 -1.05 7.61 -5.28
N GLU A 43 -1.84 8.46 -5.93
CA GLU A 43 -1.80 9.91 -5.70
C GLU A 43 -2.12 10.27 -4.23
N ILE A 44 -3.18 9.68 -3.66
CA ILE A 44 -3.55 9.89 -2.26
C ILE A 44 -2.42 9.44 -1.33
N ILE A 45 -1.84 8.27 -1.59
CA ILE A 45 -0.77 7.72 -0.77
C ILE A 45 0.51 8.57 -0.87
N ASN A 46 0.86 9.07 -2.06
CA ASN A 46 1.99 9.98 -2.27
C ASN A 46 1.89 11.24 -1.41
N GLU A 47 0.70 11.85 -1.34
CA GLU A 47 0.45 13.03 -0.52
C GLU A 47 0.54 12.74 0.98
N LEU A 48 0.13 11.55 1.39
CA LEU A 48 0.20 11.13 2.78
C LEU A 48 1.63 10.73 3.18
N ALA A 49 2.41 10.12 2.27
CA ALA A 49 3.75 9.58 2.51
C ALA A 49 4.77 10.62 2.96
N VAL A 50 4.56 11.87 2.56
CA VAL A 50 5.42 13.00 2.93
C VAL A 50 5.07 13.59 4.30
N LYS A 51 3.99 13.15 4.94
CA LYS A 51 3.57 13.68 6.24
C LYS A 51 4.43 13.07 7.36
N PRO A 52 5.02 13.90 8.24
CA PRO A 52 6.00 13.45 9.23
C PRO A 52 5.42 12.50 10.29
N ASP A 53 4.10 12.47 10.45
CA ASP A 53 3.36 11.67 11.42
C ASP A 53 2.65 10.46 10.79
N TRP A 54 2.88 10.18 9.50
CA TRP A 54 2.22 9.09 8.80
C TRP A 54 3.07 7.82 8.75
N ASP A 55 3.37 7.30 9.95
CA ASP A 55 4.17 6.12 10.24
C ASP A 55 3.31 4.84 10.39
N TRP A 56 2.27 4.70 9.56
CA TRP A 56 1.31 3.60 9.66
C TRP A 56 1.98 2.22 9.62
N HIS A 57 3.05 2.09 8.82
CA HIS A 57 3.80 0.85 8.61
C HIS A 57 4.54 0.37 9.87
N LEU A 58 4.76 1.22 10.87
CA LEU A 58 5.33 0.85 12.17
C LEU A 58 4.28 0.30 13.14
N LYS A 59 3.00 0.46 12.82
CA LYS A 59 1.85 0.16 13.69
C LYS A 59 0.91 -0.89 13.11
N ALA A 60 1.10 -1.26 11.85
CA ALA A 60 0.25 -2.22 11.16
C ALA A 60 0.46 -3.64 11.71
N GLU A 61 -0.63 -4.40 11.84
CA GLU A 61 -0.61 -5.81 12.18
C GLU A 61 -1.42 -6.59 11.15
N VAL A 62 -0.85 -7.68 10.65
CA VAL A 62 -1.54 -8.59 9.72
C VAL A 62 -2.53 -9.46 10.49
N VAL A 63 -3.81 -9.30 10.19
CA VAL A 63 -4.88 -10.18 10.72
C VAL A 63 -4.98 -11.46 9.90
N HIS A 64 -4.84 -11.36 8.57
CA HIS A 64 -4.88 -12.49 7.66
C HIS A 64 -4.18 -12.15 6.35
N GLU A 65 -3.41 -13.10 5.84
CA GLU A 65 -2.89 -13.10 4.48
C GLU A 65 -3.01 -14.52 3.93
N ASN A 66 -3.37 -14.63 2.65
CA ASN A 66 -3.54 -15.93 2.02
C ASN A 66 -2.16 -16.46 1.58
N ALA A 67 -1.84 -17.70 1.97
CA ALA A 67 -0.55 -18.32 1.62
C ALA A 67 -0.34 -18.49 0.11
N PHE A 68 -1.41 -18.50 -0.69
CA PHE A 68 -1.34 -18.53 -2.16
C PHE A 68 -0.94 -17.17 -2.80
N CYS A 69 -0.86 -16.10 -2.02
CA CYS A 69 -0.30 -14.81 -2.47
C CYS A 69 1.22 -14.73 -2.21
N ILE A 70 1.80 -15.76 -1.59
CA ILE A 70 3.23 -15.89 -1.31
C ILE A 70 3.84 -16.86 -2.33
N GLU A 71 3.79 -16.52 -3.62
CA GLU A 71 4.59 -17.22 -4.65
C GLU A 71 5.92 -16.52 -4.88
#